data_AF-A0A924L8A0-F1
#
_entry.id   AF-A0A924L8A0-F1
#
_cell.length_a   1.000
_cell.length_b   1.000
_cell.length_c   1.000
_cell.angle_alpha   90.00
_cell.angle_beta   90.00
_cell.angle_gamma   90.00
#
_symmetry.space_group_name_H-M   'P 1'
#
loop_
_entity.id
_entity.type
_entity.pdbx_description
1 polymer ?
#
loop_
_entity_poly.entity_id
_entity_poly.type
_entity_poly.pdbx_seq_one_letter_code
_entity_poly.pdbx_strand_id
1 'polypeptide(L)'
;MKSSNPVFARSAEFNGKGTTATNPSQWQIDLDSKGSPTHTGAGTGRMTIDTVVEKTAITLGLVIAAAAVTWFLIGDLGDPTTGDAAYGKAFTFAIGGAMFGLVLSLVNSFKKVISPALVLAYALVEGVFVGAFSKVIAGYVGDPTIVFQAVLATMVAFAGTLAAYKFFNIQVTARFRKVLTIAMFSFVGVMLVNLVLSVTGVLSQGGLRGFGVLGLLVSVVAVVLAVFMLIMDFDYIEQGVAAGLPERESWRAAFGLTVTLVWLYIELLRILAILRGD
;
A
#
# COMPACT_ATOMS: atom_id res chain seq x y z
N MET A 1 7.86 54.28 -5.93
CA MET A 1 7.32 54.81 -4.65
C MET A 1 7.80 53.89 -3.54
N LYS A 2 8.50 54.42 -2.52
CA LYS A 2 9.05 53.59 -1.44
C LYS A 2 7.93 53.29 -0.44
N SER A 3 7.49 52.04 -0.35
CA SER A 3 6.49 51.60 0.63
C SER A 3 7.10 51.59 2.03
N SER A 4 6.45 52.23 3.01
CA SER A 4 6.80 52.21 4.43
C SER A 4 6.30 50.95 5.16
N ASN A 5 5.63 50.03 4.45
CA ASN A 5 5.22 48.74 5.01
C ASN A 5 6.40 47.74 5.01
N PRO A 6 6.81 47.19 6.17
CA PRO A 6 7.98 46.32 6.30
C PRO A 6 7.86 44.97 5.57
N VAL A 7 6.64 44.59 5.16
CA VAL A 7 6.40 43.40 4.32
C VAL A 7 6.81 43.66 2.87
N PHE A 8 6.44 44.81 2.32
CA PHE A 8 6.73 45.19 0.93
C PHE A 8 8.08 45.88 0.76
N ALA A 9 8.69 46.34 1.86
CA ALA A 9 10.03 46.92 1.84
C ALA A 9 11.13 45.88 1.55
N ARG A 10 10.85 44.58 1.71
CA ARG A 10 11.83 43.49 1.56
C ARG A 10 11.90 42.89 0.15
N SER A 11 10.87 43.05 -0.67
CA SER A 11 10.86 42.61 -2.07
C SER A 11 11.55 43.63 -2.97
N ALA A 12 12.57 43.20 -3.72
CA ALA A 12 13.35 44.06 -4.61
C ALA A 12 12.53 44.57 -5.81
N GLU A 13 11.47 43.86 -6.18
CA GLU A 13 10.55 44.20 -7.27
C GLU A 13 9.73 45.46 -6.96
N PHE A 14 9.31 45.65 -5.72
CA PHE A 14 8.56 46.85 -5.29
C PHE A 14 9.44 48.03 -4.90
N ASN A 15 10.73 47.78 -4.61
CA ASN A 15 11.67 48.80 -4.11
C ASN A 15 12.57 49.40 -5.21
N GLY A 16 12.26 49.12 -6.49
CA GLY A 16 12.86 49.79 -7.64
C GLY A 16 14.34 49.49 -7.88
N LYS A 17 14.87 48.38 -7.34
CA LYS A 17 16.27 47.97 -7.52
C LYS A 17 16.47 46.69 -8.34
N GLY A 18 15.39 46.09 -8.86
CA GLY A 18 15.46 45.09 -9.92
C GLY A 18 15.32 45.76 -11.29
N THR A 19 16.44 46.07 -11.94
CA THR A 19 16.47 46.52 -13.33
C THR A 19 16.14 45.36 -14.27
N THR A 20 14.85 45.05 -14.43
CA THR A 20 14.29 44.55 -15.70
C THR A 20 12.82 44.95 -15.69
N ALA A 21 12.45 45.91 -16.53
CA ALA A 21 11.06 46.28 -16.73
C ALA A 21 10.33 45.10 -17.38
N THR A 22 9.68 44.24 -16.59
CA THR A 22 8.76 43.24 -17.12
C THR A 22 7.50 43.96 -17.57
N ASN A 23 7.42 44.20 -18.87
CA ASN A 23 6.25 44.75 -19.54
C ASN A 23 5.02 43.86 -19.23
N PRO A 24 3.90 44.41 -18.73
CA PRO A 24 2.68 43.63 -18.45
C PRO A 24 2.12 42.88 -19.67
N SER A 25 2.50 43.27 -20.90
CA SER A 25 2.15 42.54 -22.13
C SER A 25 3.00 41.28 -22.39
N GLN A 26 4.02 41.00 -21.57
CA GLN A 26 4.84 39.79 -21.65
C GLN A 26 4.43 38.69 -20.67
N TRP A 27 3.30 38.86 -19.98
CA TRP A 27 2.71 37.79 -19.16
C TRP A 27 2.12 36.74 -20.10
N GLN A 28 2.95 35.80 -20.51
CA GLN A 28 2.53 34.70 -21.36
C GLN A 28 2.00 33.57 -20.47
N ILE A 29 0.71 33.27 -20.60
CA ILE A 29 0.13 32.05 -20.05
C ILE A 29 0.64 30.93 -20.95
N ASP A 30 1.43 30.01 -20.39
CA ASP A 30 1.93 28.83 -21.11
C ASP A 30 0.73 27.90 -21.37
N LEU A 31 0.29 27.89 -22.63
CA LEU A 31 -0.82 27.11 -23.14
C LEU A 31 -0.27 26.07 -24.11
N ASP A 32 -0.85 24.87 -24.12
CA ASP A 32 -0.49 23.85 -25.09
C ASP A 32 -0.91 24.28 -26.51
N SER A 33 -0.54 23.50 -27.53
CA SER A 33 -0.93 23.78 -28.93
C SER A 33 -2.45 23.81 -29.18
N LYS A 34 -3.27 23.57 -28.14
CA LYS A 34 -4.73 23.62 -28.15
C LYS A 34 -5.30 24.67 -27.19
N GLY A 35 -4.49 25.54 -26.58
CA GLY A 35 -4.97 26.65 -25.75
C GLY A 35 -5.43 26.26 -24.34
N SER A 36 -4.97 25.12 -23.81
CA SER A 36 -5.24 24.70 -22.42
C SER A 36 -4.01 24.98 -21.53
N PRO A 37 -4.19 25.33 -20.23
CA PRO A 37 -3.06 25.56 -19.32
C PRO A 37 -2.15 24.33 -19.29
N THR A 38 -0.89 24.47 -19.69
CA THR A 38 0.07 23.38 -19.56
C THR A 38 0.38 23.17 -18.08
N HIS A 39 -0.03 22.02 -17.55
CA HIS A 39 0.46 21.53 -16.26
C HIS A 39 1.91 21.07 -16.45
N THR A 40 2.86 22.00 -16.47
CA THR A 40 4.29 21.69 -16.48
C THR A 40 4.72 21.19 -15.11
N GLY A 41 4.90 19.88 -14.99
CA GLY A 41 5.67 19.25 -13.93
C GLY A 41 4.87 18.32 -13.01
N ALA A 42 5.01 17.01 -13.25
CA ALA A 42 4.88 16.03 -12.18
C ALA A 42 5.85 16.40 -11.04
N GLY A 43 5.36 17.04 -9.98
CA GLY A 43 6.14 17.26 -8.75
C GLY A 43 6.06 18.63 -8.07
N THR A 44 5.28 19.61 -8.56
CA THR A 44 5.14 20.92 -7.87
C THR A 44 3.73 21.19 -7.32
N GLY A 45 2.80 20.24 -7.49
CA GLY A 45 1.43 20.33 -6.98
C GLY A 45 1.31 20.05 -5.48
N ARG A 46 0.14 20.37 -4.93
CA ARG A 46 -0.30 19.90 -3.61
C ARG A 46 -0.91 18.51 -3.73
N MET A 47 -0.83 17.73 -2.66
CA MET A 47 -1.51 16.47 -2.48
C MET A 47 -3.03 16.69 -2.56
N THR A 48 -3.68 15.94 -3.43
CA THR A 48 -5.15 15.88 -3.57
C THR A 48 -5.62 14.44 -3.45
N ILE A 49 -6.91 14.25 -3.20
CA ILE A 49 -7.53 12.92 -3.22
C ILE A 49 -7.29 12.23 -4.57
N ASP A 50 -7.42 12.97 -5.68
CA ASP A 50 -7.21 12.42 -7.04
C ASP A 50 -5.79 11.87 -7.21
N THR A 51 -4.77 12.61 -6.76
CA THR A 51 -3.38 12.14 -6.85
C THR A 51 -3.10 10.91 -5.99
N VAL A 52 -3.82 10.73 -4.88
CA VAL A 52 -3.72 9.52 -4.04
C VAL A 52 -4.41 8.34 -4.71
N VAL A 53 -5.61 8.55 -5.25
CA VAL A 53 -6.37 7.52 -5.98
C VAL A 53 -5.57 7.04 -7.19
N GLU A 54 -5.00 7.95 -7.98
CA GLU A 54 -4.16 7.62 -9.13
C GLU A 54 -2.98 6.73 -8.73
N LYS A 55 -2.19 7.14 -7.72
CA LYS A 55 -1.01 6.38 -7.30
C LYS A 55 -1.36 5.05 -6.67
N THR A 56 -2.46 4.98 -5.93
CA THR A 56 -2.97 3.73 -5.37
C THR A 56 -3.42 2.78 -6.48
N ALA A 57 -4.08 3.29 -7.52
CA ALA A 57 -4.46 2.48 -8.68
C ALA A 57 -3.22 1.96 -9.44
N ILE A 58 -2.19 2.80 -9.60
CA ILE A 58 -0.92 2.39 -10.22
C ILE A 58 -0.25 1.28 -9.39
N THR A 59 -0.12 1.45 -8.07
CA THR A 59 0.55 0.47 -7.22
C THR A 59 -0.22 -0.84 -7.12
N LEU A 60 -1.54 -0.79 -6.92
CA LEU A 60 -2.38 -2.00 -6.89
C LEU A 60 -2.43 -2.69 -8.26
N GLY A 61 -2.53 -1.93 -9.35
CA GLY A 61 -2.47 -2.47 -10.71
C GLY A 61 -1.15 -3.22 -10.96
N LEU A 62 -0.05 -2.68 -10.44
CA LEU A 62 1.26 -3.32 -10.53
C LEU A 62 1.37 -4.59 -9.67
N VAL A 63 0.82 -4.58 -8.46
CA VAL A 63 0.70 -5.78 -7.60
C VAL A 63 -0.09 -6.87 -8.34
N ILE A 64 -1.25 -6.53 -8.91
CA ILE A 64 -2.12 -7.47 -9.61
C ILE A 64 -1.43 -8.03 -10.86
N ALA A 65 -0.79 -7.17 -11.67
CA ALA A 65 -0.08 -7.60 -12.87
C ALA A 65 1.08 -8.55 -12.53
N ALA A 66 1.89 -8.21 -11.52
CA ALA A 66 2.98 -9.07 -11.08
C ALA A 66 2.45 -10.39 -10.49
N ALA A 67 1.38 -10.35 -9.69
CA ALA A 67 0.75 -11.56 -9.14
C ALA A 67 0.22 -12.48 -10.24
N ALA A 68 -0.42 -11.94 -11.28
CA ALA A 68 -0.88 -12.69 -12.43
C ALA A 68 0.30 -13.33 -13.19
N VAL A 69 1.35 -12.56 -13.48
CA VAL A 69 2.56 -13.08 -14.13
C VAL A 69 3.16 -14.22 -13.31
N THR A 70 3.33 -14.04 -11.99
CA THR A 70 3.86 -15.09 -11.11
C THR A 70 2.98 -16.33 -11.08
N TRP A 71 1.65 -16.18 -11.07
CA TRP A 71 0.70 -17.31 -11.12
C TRP A 71 0.89 -18.19 -12.35
N PHE A 72 1.09 -17.59 -13.52
CA PHE A 72 1.33 -18.31 -14.77
C PHE A 72 2.75 -18.88 -14.86
N LEU A 73 3.76 -18.16 -14.33
CA LEU A 73 5.15 -18.63 -14.31
C LEU A 73 5.37 -19.86 -13.42
N ILE A 74 4.58 -20.01 -12.35
CA ILE A 74 4.65 -21.18 -11.46
C ILE A 74 4.16 -22.44 -12.19
N GLY A 75 3.15 -22.33 -13.05
CA GLY A 75 2.53 -23.46 -13.74
C GLY A 75 1.41 -24.12 -12.94
N ASP A 76 1.02 -25.33 -13.30
CA ASP A 76 0.02 -26.11 -12.58
C ASP A 76 0.68 -26.93 -11.46
N LEU A 77 0.10 -26.89 -10.26
CA LEU A 77 0.59 -27.68 -9.12
C LEU A 77 -0.03 -29.08 -9.08
N GLY A 78 -1.15 -29.30 -9.77
CA GLY A 78 -1.82 -30.60 -9.83
C GLY A 78 -1.26 -31.54 -10.90
N ASP A 79 -0.31 -31.09 -11.73
CA ASP A 79 0.28 -31.90 -12.80
C ASP A 79 1.20 -32.99 -12.21
N PRO A 80 0.95 -34.29 -12.48
CA PRO A 80 1.78 -35.39 -12.00
C PRO A 80 3.24 -35.37 -12.48
N THR A 81 3.55 -34.63 -13.55
CA THR A 81 4.88 -34.59 -14.18
C THR A 81 5.68 -33.33 -13.84
N THR A 82 4.99 -32.21 -13.57
CA THR A 82 5.63 -30.91 -13.32
C THR A 82 5.31 -30.31 -11.94
N GLY A 83 4.41 -30.93 -11.17
CA GLY A 83 3.93 -30.45 -9.88
C GLY A 83 5.06 -30.19 -8.88
N ASP A 84 6.00 -31.11 -8.69
CA ASP A 84 7.12 -30.95 -7.75
C ASP A 84 7.97 -29.71 -8.06
N ALA A 85 8.24 -29.46 -9.35
CA ALA A 85 8.95 -28.28 -9.80
C ALA A 85 8.12 -27.00 -9.62
N ALA A 86 6.79 -27.08 -9.81
CA ALA A 86 5.87 -25.98 -9.58
C ALA A 86 5.79 -25.59 -8.10
N TYR A 87 5.70 -26.57 -7.18
CA TYR A 87 5.78 -26.32 -5.73
C TYR A 87 7.09 -25.63 -5.34
N GLY A 88 8.23 -26.13 -5.87
CA GLY A 88 9.53 -25.50 -5.66
C GLY A 88 9.56 -24.03 -6.08
N LYS A 89 9.09 -23.72 -7.29
CA LYS A 89 8.97 -22.34 -7.79
C LYS A 89 8.05 -21.48 -6.93
N ALA A 90 6.90 -22.00 -6.53
CA ALA A 90 5.93 -21.31 -5.68
C ALA A 90 6.58 -20.93 -4.34
N PHE A 91 7.26 -21.85 -3.66
CA PHE A 91 7.97 -21.55 -2.42
C PHE A 91 9.11 -20.56 -2.62
N THR A 92 9.90 -20.69 -3.69
CA THR A 92 10.99 -19.74 -4.01
C THR A 92 10.45 -18.32 -4.22
N PHE A 93 9.37 -18.16 -5.00
CA PHE A 93 8.77 -16.85 -5.22
C PHE A 93 8.05 -16.31 -3.98
N ALA A 94 7.40 -17.15 -3.18
CA ALA A 94 6.76 -16.73 -1.96
C ALA A 94 7.78 -16.25 -0.92
N ILE A 95 8.82 -17.05 -0.63
CA ILE A 95 9.85 -16.69 0.34
C ILE A 95 10.69 -15.52 -0.16
N GLY A 96 11.12 -15.56 -1.43
CA GLY A 96 11.87 -14.47 -2.04
C GLY A 96 11.07 -13.16 -2.01
N GLY A 97 9.84 -13.19 -2.49
CA GLY A 97 8.93 -12.04 -2.47
C GLY A 97 8.69 -11.49 -1.06
N ALA A 98 8.41 -12.36 -0.07
CA ALA A 98 8.21 -11.94 1.31
C ALA A 98 9.46 -11.27 1.92
N MET A 99 10.65 -11.84 1.67
CA MET A 99 11.90 -11.30 2.19
C MET A 99 12.28 -9.97 1.54
N PHE A 100 12.25 -9.90 0.20
CA PHE A 100 12.54 -8.65 -0.52
C PHE A 100 11.47 -7.59 -0.24
N GLY A 101 10.20 -7.98 -0.11
CA GLY A 101 9.08 -7.10 0.23
C GLY A 101 9.25 -6.52 1.62
N LEU A 102 9.60 -7.35 2.62
CA LEU A 102 9.91 -6.89 3.97
C LEU A 102 11.06 -5.90 3.98
N VAL A 103 12.17 -6.20 3.30
CA VAL A 103 13.33 -5.28 3.22
C VAL A 103 12.94 -3.96 2.57
N LEU A 104 12.24 -3.99 1.44
CA LEU A 104 11.80 -2.77 0.74
C LEU A 104 10.82 -1.96 1.60
N SER A 105 9.91 -2.61 2.33
CA SER A 105 8.97 -1.94 3.22
C SER A 105 9.69 -1.20 4.36
N LEU A 106 10.73 -1.81 4.94
CA LEU A 106 11.56 -1.19 5.98
C LEU A 106 12.35 -0.03 5.42
N VAL A 107 13.01 -0.21 4.27
CA VAL A 107 13.75 0.86 3.59
C VAL A 107 12.84 2.05 3.27
N ASN A 108 11.63 1.80 2.77
CA ASN A 108 10.67 2.85 2.46
C ASN A 108 10.16 3.57 3.73
N SER A 109 10.00 2.83 4.83
CA SER A 109 9.55 3.36 6.12
C SER A 109 10.57 4.27 6.79
N PHE A 110 11.87 3.95 6.71
CA PHE A 110 12.93 4.78 7.30
C PHE A 110 13.34 5.97 6.43
N LYS A 111 12.89 6.02 5.18
CA LYS A 111 13.26 7.10 4.26
C LYS A 111 12.44 8.38 4.52
N LYS A 112 13.14 9.46 4.89
CA LYS A 112 12.53 10.78 5.11
C LYS A 112 11.79 11.31 3.88
N VAL A 113 12.38 11.12 2.70
CA VAL A 113 11.79 11.54 1.42
C VAL A 113 11.32 10.31 0.64
N ILE A 114 10.01 10.21 0.42
CA ILE A 114 9.40 9.10 -0.31
C ILE A 114 9.95 9.02 -1.74
N SER A 115 10.20 7.80 -2.22
CA SER A 115 10.69 7.56 -3.59
C SER A 115 9.63 6.78 -4.37
N PRO A 116 9.03 7.37 -5.43
CA PRO A 116 8.08 6.67 -6.29
C PRO A 116 8.64 5.34 -6.82
N ALA A 117 9.92 5.35 -7.24
CA ALA A 117 10.58 4.14 -7.75
C ALA A 117 10.65 3.03 -6.70
N LEU A 118 10.86 3.35 -5.41
CA LEU A 118 10.88 2.33 -4.35
C LEU A 118 9.48 1.80 -4.05
N VAL A 119 8.46 2.66 -4.12
CA VAL A 119 7.06 2.26 -3.95
C VAL A 119 6.64 1.31 -5.08
N LEU A 120 7.02 1.59 -6.32
CA LEU A 120 6.75 0.72 -7.47
C LEU A 120 7.55 -0.58 -7.41
N ALA A 121 8.82 -0.53 -7.00
CA ALA A 121 9.63 -1.73 -6.80
C ALA A 121 9.03 -2.63 -5.71
N TYR A 122 8.57 -2.02 -4.61
CA TYR A 122 7.84 -2.75 -3.57
C TYR A 122 6.57 -3.39 -4.13
N ALA A 123 5.73 -2.65 -4.85
CA ALA A 123 4.49 -3.17 -5.44
C ALA A 123 4.74 -4.36 -6.39
N LEU A 124 5.81 -4.33 -7.18
CA LEU A 124 6.22 -5.46 -8.02
C LEU A 124 6.58 -6.70 -7.18
N VAL A 125 7.45 -6.53 -6.19
CA VAL A 125 7.92 -7.62 -5.33
C VAL A 125 6.78 -8.20 -4.50
N GLU A 126 5.92 -7.34 -3.97
CA GLU A 126 4.73 -7.73 -3.22
C GLU A 126 3.75 -8.49 -4.12
N GLY A 127 3.57 -8.07 -5.38
CA GLY A 127 2.78 -8.83 -6.36
C GLY A 127 3.34 -10.23 -6.63
N VAL A 128 4.66 -10.38 -6.73
CA VAL A 128 5.30 -11.71 -6.85
C VAL A 128 4.98 -12.57 -5.63
N PHE A 129 5.11 -12.02 -4.42
CA PHE A 129 4.77 -12.73 -3.19
C PHE A 129 3.29 -13.14 -3.18
N VAL A 130 2.39 -12.19 -3.44
CA VAL A 130 0.94 -12.40 -3.45
C VAL A 130 0.54 -13.46 -4.47
N GLY A 131 1.07 -13.41 -5.69
CA GLY A 131 0.79 -14.41 -6.73
C GLY A 131 1.23 -15.81 -6.33
N ALA A 132 2.45 -15.93 -5.80
CA ALA A 132 2.98 -17.21 -5.33
C ALA A 132 2.23 -17.76 -4.13
N PHE A 133 1.97 -16.92 -3.13
CA PHE A 133 1.19 -17.27 -1.94
C PHE A 133 -0.22 -17.73 -2.32
N SER A 134 -0.91 -16.98 -3.18
CA SER A 134 -2.25 -17.32 -3.66
C SER A 134 -2.27 -18.67 -4.36
N LYS A 135 -1.23 -18.96 -5.15
CA LYS A 135 -1.09 -20.23 -5.85
C LYS A 135 -0.91 -21.41 -4.89
N VAL A 136 -0.05 -21.25 -3.87
CA VAL A 136 0.14 -22.26 -2.81
C VAL A 136 -1.17 -22.53 -2.08
N ILE A 137 -1.91 -21.48 -1.71
CA ILE A 137 -3.18 -21.62 -0.98
C ILE A 137 -4.25 -22.28 -1.84
N ALA A 138 -4.37 -21.88 -3.11
CA ALA A 138 -5.27 -22.51 -4.06
C ALA A 138 -4.97 -24.00 -4.26
N GLY A 139 -3.68 -24.36 -4.36
CA GLY A 139 -3.25 -25.76 -4.44
C GLY A 139 -3.51 -26.55 -3.17
N TYR A 140 -3.36 -25.92 -1.99
CA TYR A 140 -3.65 -26.54 -0.69
C TYR A 140 -5.14 -26.87 -0.52
N VAL A 141 -6.03 -25.92 -0.89
CA VAL A 141 -7.49 -26.12 -0.80
C VAL A 141 -8.02 -26.97 -1.96
N GLY A 142 -7.31 -27.03 -3.09
CA GLY A 142 -7.78 -27.68 -4.31
C GLY A 142 -8.83 -26.88 -5.08
N ASP A 143 -9.03 -25.60 -4.73
CA ASP A 143 -10.00 -24.71 -5.38
C ASP A 143 -9.39 -23.33 -5.66
N PRO A 144 -9.10 -22.98 -6.92
CA PRO A 144 -8.55 -21.67 -7.27
C PRO A 144 -9.56 -20.52 -7.13
N THR A 145 -10.86 -20.79 -7.02
CA THR A 145 -11.89 -19.73 -6.93
C THR A 145 -11.81 -18.93 -5.63
N ILE A 146 -11.18 -19.48 -4.58
CA ILE A 146 -10.95 -18.79 -3.31
C ILE A 146 -10.17 -17.48 -3.49
N VAL A 147 -9.27 -17.43 -4.48
CA VAL A 147 -8.45 -16.26 -4.76
C VAL A 147 -9.33 -15.11 -5.21
N PHE A 148 -10.25 -15.37 -6.14
CA PHE A 148 -11.20 -14.37 -6.61
C PHE A 148 -12.16 -13.94 -5.50
N GLN A 149 -12.62 -14.86 -4.65
CA GLN A 149 -13.44 -14.53 -3.49
C GLN A 149 -12.70 -13.65 -2.48
N ALA A 150 -11.43 -13.91 -2.22
CA ALA A 150 -10.60 -13.08 -1.35
C ALA A 150 -10.42 -11.66 -1.92
N VAL A 151 -10.22 -11.54 -3.24
CA VAL A 151 -10.19 -10.22 -3.91
C VAL A 151 -11.52 -9.49 -3.72
N LEU A 152 -12.66 -10.14 -3.98
CA LEU A 152 -13.98 -9.52 -3.78
C LEU A 152 -14.21 -9.13 -2.32
N ALA A 153 -13.86 -9.99 -1.37
CA ALA A 153 -13.99 -9.71 0.05
C ALA A 153 -13.12 -8.50 0.45
N THR A 154 -11.91 -8.37 -0.10
CA THR A 154 -11.03 -7.22 0.13
C THR A 154 -11.65 -5.94 -0.42
N MET A 155 -12.21 -5.98 -1.64
CA MET A 155 -12.88 -4.82 -2.25
C MET A 155 -14.10 -4.39 -1.45
N VAL A 156 -14.92 -5.34 -0.98
CA VAL A 156 -16.09 -5.08 -0.13
C VAL A 156 -15.66 -4.51 1.22
N ALA A 157 -14.64 -5.08 1.86
CA ALA A 157 -14.12 -4.58 3.14
C ALA A 157 -13.53 -3.17 3.00
N PHE A 158 -12.78 -2.90 1.93
CA PHE A 158 -12.26 -1.57 1.63
C PHE A 158 -13.37 -0.56 1.40
N ALA A 159 -14.31 -0.86 0.50
CA ALA A 159 -15.43 0.03 0.18
C ALA A 159 -16.33 0.27 1.39
N GLY A 160 -16.61 -0.79 2.18
CA GLY A 160 -17.37 -0.71 3.42
C GLY A 160 -16.68 0.16 4.47
N THR A 161 -15.37 0.02 4.63
CA THR A 161 -14.58 0.83 5.58
C THR A 161 -14.52 2.28 5.13
N LEU A 162 -14.31 2.55 3.83
CA LEU A 162 -14.30 3.89 3.27
C LEU A 162 -15.66 4.58 3.43
N ALA A 163 -16.74 3.86 3.14
CA ALA A 163 -18.10 4.33 3.35
C ALA A 163 -18.33 4.63 4.83
N ALA A 164 -17.96 3.72 5.74
CA ALA A 164 -18.10 3.92 7.16
C ALA A 164 -17.32 5.15 7.66
N TYR A 165 -16.06 5.30 7.24
CA TYR A 165 -15.22 6.44 7.57
C TYR A 165 -15.88 7.77 7.18
N LYS A 166 -16.39 7.85 5.95
CA LYS A 166 -17.01 9.06 5.40
C LYS A 166 -18.40 9.35 5.97
N PHE A 167 -19.27 8.33 6.08
CA PHE A 167 -20.67 8.54 6.51
C PHE A 167 -20.83 8.68 8.01
N PHE A 168 -20.04 7.94 8.81
CA PHE A 168 -20.13 8.02 10.27
C PHE A 168 -19.23 9.10 10.86
N ASN A 169 -18.54 9.87 10.03
CA ASN A 169 -17.65 10.96 10.44
C ASN A 169 -16.65 10.49 11.51
N ILE A 170 -15.98 9.37 11.24
CA ILE A 170 -15.12 8.69 12.22
C ILE A 170 -13.91 9.58 12.51
N GLN A 171 -13.81 10.08 13.74
CA GLN A 171 -12.68 10.93 14.15
C GLN A 171 -11.56 10.08 14.73
N VAL A 172 -10.41 10.08 14.06
CA VAL A 172 -9.19 9.39 14.51
C VAL A 172 -8.48 10.24 15.56
N THR A 173 -8.74 9.94 16.83
CA THR A 173 -8.08 10.64 17.94
C THR A 173 -6.60 10.26 18.09
N ALA A 174 -5.80 11.13 18.70
CA ALA A 174 -4.39 10.84 19.00
C ALA A 174 -4.21 9.57 19.86
N ARG A 175 -5.16 9.27 20.76
CA ARG A 175 -5.14 8.05 21.57
C ARG A 175 -5.39 6.82 20.71
N PHE A 176 -6.40 6.86 19.83
CA PHE A 176 -6.68 5.77 18.90
C PHE A 176 -5.45 5.48 18.03
N ARG A 177 -4.85 6.53 17.43
CA ARG A 177 -3.64 6.38 16.62
C ARG A 177 -2.50 5.70 17.40
N LYS A 178 -2.20 6.17 18.60
CA LYS A 178 -1.15 5.59 19.46
C LYS A 178 -1.43 4.12 19.79
N VAL A 179 -2.64 3.78 20.23
CA VAL A 179 -3.02 2.41 20.59
C VAL A 179 -2.92 1.49 19.37
N LEU A 180 -3.44 1.93 18.22
CA LEU A 180 -3.43 1.11 17.01
C LEU A 180 -2.02 0.89 16.46
N THR A 181 -1.17 1.93 16.49
CA THR A 181 0.24 1.79 16.11
C THR A 181 0.98 0.81 17.02
N ILE A 182 0.77 0.87 18.34
CA ILE A 182 1.34 -0.10 19.28
C ILE A 182 0.82 -1.50 18.96
N ALA A 183 -0.49 -1.67 18.78
CA ALA A 183 -1.09 -2.96 18.45
C ALA A 183 -0.53 -3.56 17.16
N MET A 184 -0.31 -2.77 16.12
CA MET A 184 0.30 -3.22 14.87
C MET A 184 1.75 -3.66 15.05
N PHE A 185 2.58 -2.86 15.73
CA PHE A 185 3.96 -3.29 16.00
C PHE A 185 4.03 -4.51 16.92
N SER A 186 3.13 -4.63 17.89
CA SER A 186 3.02 -5.84 18.72
C SER A 186 2.61 -7.05 17.90
N PHE A 187 1.60 -6.92 17.03
CA PHE A 187 1.17 -8.00 16.15
C PHE A 187 2.31 -8.45 15.24
N VAL A 188 2.96 -7.51 14.53
CA VAL A 188 4.11 -7.81 13.67
C VAL A 188 5.25 -8.45 14.48
N GLY A 189 5.54 -7.95 15.67
CA GLY A 189 6.56 -8.53 16.56
C GLY A 189 6.26 -9.99 16.93
N VAL A 190 5.01 -10.30 17.28
CA VAL A 190 4.58 -11.68 17.55
C VAL A 190 4.68 -12.55 16.29
N MET A 191 4.30 -12.02 15.12
CA MET A 191 4.41 -12.75 13.86
C MET A 191 5.86 -13.03 13.46
N LEU A 192 6.80 -12.11 13.74
CA LEU A 192 8.22 -12.31 13.51
C LEU A 192 8.79 -13.38 14.44
N VAL A 193 8.42 -13.37 15.73
CA VAL A 193 8.80 -14.45 16.67
C VAL A 193 8.25 -15.79 16.20
N ASN A 194 6.97 -15.83 15.78
CA ASN A 194 6.37 -17.05 15.23
C ASN A 194 7.11 -17.54 13.98
N LEU A 195 7.49 -16.63 13.07
CA LEU A 195 8.26 -16.97 11.87
C LEU A 195 9.60 -17.59 12.24
N VAL A 196 10.38 -16.96 13.13
CA VAL A 196 11.69 -17.48 13.56
C VAL A 196 11.54 -18.87 14.18
N LEU A 197 10.59 -19.05 15.10
CA LEU A 197 10.36 -20.33 15.75
C LEU A 197 9.83 -21.42 14.79
N SER A 198 9.08 -21.03 13.75
CA SER A 198 8.62 -21.95 12.71
C SER A 198 9.77 -22.40 11.81
N VAL A 199 10.66 -21.48 11.43
CA VAL A 199 11.82 -21.78 10.56
C VAL A 199 12.89 -22.60 11.32
N THR A 200 13.07 -22.38 12.63
CA THR A 200 13.98 -23.20 13.45
C THR A 200 13.39 -24.57 13.83
N GLY A 201 12.15 -24.86 13.42
CA GLY A 201 11.49 -26.13 13.69
C GLY A 201 10.99 -26.30 15.13
N VAL A 202 11.05 -25.25 15.95
CA VAL A 202 10.52 -25.27 17.33
C VAL A 202 8.99 -25.36 17.32
N LEU A 203 8.33 -24.68 16.38
CA LEU A 203 6.88 -24.76 16.18
C LEU A 203 6.57 -25.73 15.04
N SER A 204 5.78 -26.76 15.34
CA SER A 204 5.19 -27.62 14.32
C SER A 204 4.02 -26.92 13.64
N GLN A 205 3.79 -27.25 12.35
CA GLN A 205 2.64 -26.79 11.57
C GLN A 205 2.46 -25.26 11.47
N GLY A 206 3.53 -24.47 11.62
CA GLY A 206 3.49 -23.01 11.49
C GLY A 206 2.99 -22.25 12.72
N GLY A 207 2.76 -22.95 13.85
CA GLY A 207 2.43 -22.33 15.14
C GLY A 207 1.14 -21.51 15.11
N LEU A 208 1.24 -20.23 15.49
CA LEU A 208 0.11 -19.27 15.46
C LEU A 208 -0.44 -19.03 14.05
N ARG A 209 0.31 -19.44 13.02
CA ARG A 209 -0.02 -19.30 11.61
C ARG A 209 -0.31 -20.65 10.94
N GLY A 210 -0.63 -21.69 11.71
CA GLY A 210 -1.14 -22.94 11.14
C GLY A 210 -2.53 -22.82 10.53
N PHE A 211 -2.97 -23.82 9.76
CA PHE A 211 -4.29 -23.88 9.13
C PHE A 211 -5.35 -24.53 10.03
N GLY A 212 -5.38 -24.17 11.31
CA GLY A 212 -6.40 -24.65 12.25
C GLY A 212 -7.10 -23.52 12.98
N VAL A 213 -7.92 -23.85 13.99
CA VAL A 213 -8.72 -22.89 14.78
C VAL A 213 -7.88 -21.73 15.32
N LEU A 214 -6.67 -21.98 15.81
CA LEU A 214 -5.79 -20.93 16.32
C LEU A 214 -5.38 -19.94 15.21
N GLY A 215 -5.02 -20.47 14.03
CA GLY A 215 -4.68 -19.64 12.88
C GLY A 215 -5.87 -18.82 12.38
N LEU A 216 -7.08 -19.39 12.42
CA LEU A 216 -8.32 -18.68 12.10
C LEU A 216 -8.53 -17.49 13.04
N LEU A 217 -8.41 -17.70 14.36
CA LEU A 217 -8.55 -16.61 15.35
C LEU A 217 -7.51 -15.51 15.13
N VAL A 218 -6.26 -15.89 14.87
CA VAL A 218 -5.18 -14.92 14.57
C VAL A 218 -5.51 -14.14 13.29
N SER A 219 -5.99 -14.80 12.24
CA SER A 219 -6.38 -14.14 10.99
C SER A 219 -7.57 -13.21 11.17
N VAL A 220 -8.58 -13.57 11.97
CA VAL A 220 -9.71 -12.69 12.30
C VAL A 220 -9.23 -11.43 13.04
N VAL A 221 -8.37 -11.58 14.04
CA VAL A 221 -7.76 -10.43 14.74
C VAL A 221 -6.96 -9.57 13.75
N ALA A 222 -6.22 -10.19 12.84
CA ALA A 222 -5.43 -9.50 11.83
C ALA A 222 -6.31 -8.72 10.83
N VAL A 223 -7.46 -9.27 10.41
CA VAL A 223 -8.44 -8.57 9.57
C VAL A 223 -9.01 -7.36 10.29
N VAL A 224 -9.42 -7.51 11.54
CA VAL A 224 -9.93 -6.39 12.34
C VAL A 224 -8.88 -5.28 12.46
N LEU A 225 -7.62 -5.67 12.71
CA LEU A 225 -6.51 -4.72 12.79
C LEU A 225 -6.23 -4.04 11.45
N ALA A 226 -6.29 -4.78 10.33
CA ALA A 226 -6.12 -4.23 8.99
C ALA A 226 -7.24 -3.24 8.62
N VAL A 227 -8.50 -3.52 8.99
CA VAL A 227 -9.62 -2.60 8.82
C VAL A 227 -9.41 -1.30 9.62
N PHE A 228 -8.93 -1.40 10.86
CA PHE A 228 -8.57 -0.20 11.62
C PHE A 228 -7.37 0.55 11.02
N MET A 229 -6.42 -0.15 10.40
CA MET A 229 -5.33 0.49 9.66
C MET A 229 -5.84 1.23 8.44
N LEU A 230 -6.82 0.70 7.69
CA LEU A 230 -7.47 1.43 6.61
C LEU A 230 -8.09 2.75 7.09
N ILE A 231 -8.74 2.73 8.26
CA ILE A 231 -9.27 3.97 8.88
C ILE A 231 -8.13 4.98 9.15
N MET A 232 -6.98 4.52 9.66
CA MET A 232 -5.81 5.38 9.87
C MET A 232 -5.24 5.90 8.55
N ASP A 233 -5.23 5.08 7.50
CA ASP A 233 -4.76 5.47 6.17
C ASP A 233 -5.65 6.56 5.57
N PHE A 234 -6.98 6.44 5.69
CA PHE A 234 -7.93 7.46 5.23
C PHE A 234 -7.78 8.78 5.98
N ASP A 235 -7.63 8.72 7.31
CA ASP A 235 -7.36 9.89 8.13
C ASP A 235 -6.04 10.56 7.79
N TYR A 236 -4.99 9.78 7.52
CA TYR A 236 -3.71 10.30 7.06
C TYR A 236 -3.83 11.03 5.72
N ILE A 237 -4.62 10.48 4.79
CA ILE A 237 -4.88 11.09 3.49
C ILE A 237 -5.64 12.40 3.64
N GLU A 238 -6.73 12.40 4.40
CA GLU A 238 -7.56 13.58 4.62
C GLU A 238 -6.78 14.72 5.29
N GLN A 239 -6.04 14.40 6.36
CA GLN A 239 -5.18 15.37 7.03
C GLN A 239 -4.06 15.88 6.11
N GLY A 240 -3.48 15.02 5.28
CA GLY A 240 -2.45 15.39 4.32
C GLY A 240 -2.94 16.36 3.24
N VAL A 241 -4.14 16.12 2.71
CA VAL A 241 -4.79 17.00 1.74
C VAL A 241 -5.18 18.33 2.40
N ALA A 242 -5.80 18.28 3.58
CA ALA A 242 -6.21 19.48 4.33
C ALA A 242 -5.01 20.36 4.72
N ALA A 243 -3.88 19.75 5.06
CA ALA A 243 -2.62 20.46 5.33
C ALA A 243 -1.92 20.98 4.07
N GLY A 244 -2.39 20.60 2.87
CA GLY A 244 -1.78 20.98 1.59
C GLY A 244 -0.36 20.44 1.43
N LEU A 245 -0.12 19.19 1.86
CA LEU A 245 1.18 18.53 1.74
C LEU A 245 1.65 18.50 0.27
N PRO A 246 2.96 18.38 0.01
CA PRO A 246 3.47 18.23 -1.35
C PRO A 246 2.88 17.00 -2.06
N GLU A 247 2.62 17.09 -3.37
CA GLU A 247 2.02 16.01 -4.17
C GLU A 247 2.76 14.66 -4.04
N ARG A 248 4.07 14.70 -3.81
CA ARG A 248 4.88 13.49 -3.61
C ARG A 248 4.41 12.65 -2.43
N GLU A 249 3.82 13.25 -1.39
CA GLU A 249 3.34 12.51 -0.20
C GLU A 249 2.16 11.61 -0.53
N SER A 250 1.49 11.83 -1.66
CA SER A 250 0.49 10.89 -2.17
C SER A 250 1.08 9.53 -2.53
N TRP A 251 2.39 9.44 -2.85
CA TRP A 251 3.08 8.14 -3.01
C TRP A 251 3.24 7.41 -1.68
N ARG A 252 3.40 8.15 -0.58
CA ARG A 252 3.47 7.58 0.77
C ARG A 252 2.10 7.08 1.21
N ALA A 253 1.05 7.86 0.93
CA ALA A 253 -0.33 7.44 1.17
C ALA A 253 -0.71 6.19 0.35
N ALA A 254 -0.40 6.19 -0.95
CA ALA A 254 -0.66 5.05 -1.84
C ALA A 254 0.11 3.79 -1.39
N PHE A 255 1.37 3.94 -0.96
CA PHE A 255 2.14 2.85 -0.38
C PHE A 255 1.46 2.27 0.87
N GLY A 256 1.05 3.11 1.83
CA GLY A 256 0.35 2.68 3.03
C GLY A 256 -0.93 1.90 2.70
N LEU A 257 -1.80 2.48 1.86
CA LEU A 257 -3.01 1.81 1.39
C LEU A 257 -2.72 0.47 0.70
N THR A 258 -1.67 0.40 -0.14
CA THR A 258 -1.29 -0.84 -0.84
C THR A 258 -0.88 -1.92 0.15
N VAL A 259 -0.04 -1.59 1.13
CA VAL A 259 0.40 -2.52 2.18
C VAL A 259 -0.81 -3.04 2.97
N THR A 260 -1.69 -2.14 3.41
CA THR A 260 -2.88 -2.52 4.20
C THR A 260 -3.85 -3.37 3.39
N LEU A 261 -4.06 -3.07 2.11
CA LEU A 261 -4.93 -3.84 1.23
C LEU A 261 -4.37 -5.24 0.93
N VAL A 262 -3.06 -5.35 0.68
CA VAL A 262 -2.42 -6.65 0.47
C VAL A 262 -2.45 -7.49 1.74
N TRP A 263 -2.19 -6.89 2.91
CA TRP A 263 -2.36 -7.56 4.20
C TRP A 263 -3.79 -8.09 4.32
N LEU A 264 -4.79 -7.23 4.15
CA LEU A 264 -6.19 -7.59 4.28
C LEU A 264 -6.57 -8.73 3.34
N TYR A 265 -6.10 -8.69 2.10
CA TYR A 265 -6.26 -9.76 1.12
C TYR A 265 -5.68 -11.10 1.61
N ILE A 266 -4.45 -11.10 2.10
CA ILE A 266 -3.79 -12.32 2.59
C ILE A 266 -4.57 -12.93 3.75
N GLU A 267 -5.03 -12.12 4.70
CA GLU A 267 -5.76 -12.64 5.85
C GLU A 267 -7.16 -13.15 5.49
N LEU A 268 -7.87 -12.47 4.57
CA LEU A 268 -9.15 -12.96 4.06
C LEU A 268 -8.99 -14.26 3.28
N LEU A 269 -7.96 -14.36 2.43
CA LEU A 269 -7.62 -15.59 1.72
C LEU A 269 -7.32 -16.73 2.69
N ARG A 270 -6.57 -16.46 3.76
CA ARG A 270 -6.27 -17.45 4.80
C ARG A 270 -7.51 -17.90 5.55
N ILE A 271 -8.40 -16.98 5.92
CA ILE A 271 -9.68 -17.33 6.56
C ILE A 271 -10.48 -18.28 5.65
N LEU A 272 -10.63 -17.91 4.38
CA LEU A 272 -11.34 -18.74 3.39
C LEU A 272 -10.68 -20.12 3.22
N ALA A 273 -9.36 -20.17 3.22
CA ALA A 273 -8.62 -21.42 3.10
C ALA A 273 -8.80 -22.33 4.32
N ILE A 274 -8.75 -21.78 5.55
CA ILE A 274 -8.95 -22.56 6.78
C ILE A 274 -10.38 -23.09 6.83
N LEU A 275 -11.37 -22.25 6.53
CA LEU A 275 -12.79 -22.65 6.57
C LEU A 275 -13.19 -23.69 5.51
N ARG A 276 -12.34 -23.92 4.50
CA ARG A 276 -12.59 -24.89 3.41
C ARG A 276 -11.66 -26.10 3.44
N GLY A 277 -10.51 -25.97 4.10
CA GLY A 277 -9.53 -27.04 4.25
C GLY A 277 -9.84 -28.01 5.40
N ASP A 278 -10.89 -27.74 6.17
CA ASP A 278 -11.49 -28.63 7.18
C ASP A 278 -12.64 -29.47 6.59
#